data_AF-A0A3C0JEL8-F1
#
_entry.id   AF-A0A3C0JEL8-F1
#
_cell.length_a   1.000
_cell.length_b   1.000
_cell.length_c   1.000
_cell.angle_alpha   90.00
_cell.angle_beta   90.00
_cell.angle_gamma   90.00
#
_symmetry.space_group_name_H-M   'P 1'
#
loop_
_entity.id
_entity.type
_entity.pdbx_description
1 polymer ?
#
loop_
_entity_poly.entity_id
_entity_poly.type
_entity_poly.pdbx_seq_one_letter_code
_entity_poly.pdbx_strand_id
1 'polypeptide(L)' 'PPHHDIYSIEDLAQLIYDLKQVNPAALVSVKLVSHAGVGTIAAGVVKAGADLITVSG' A
#
# COMPACT_ATOMS: atom_id res chain seq x y z
N PRO A 1 5.65 -4.08 -14.27
CA PRO A 1 7.01 -3.68 -13.83
C PRO A 1 6.95 -3.12 -12.41
N PRO A 2 7.93 -3.38 -11.53
CA PRO A 2 7.93 -2.86 -10.17
C PRO A 2 7.98 -1.33 -10.20
N HIS A 3 7.29 -0.69 -9.24
CA HIS A 3 7.56 0.72 -8.96
C HIS A 3 8.99 0.81 -8.43
N HIS A 4 9.79 1.70 -9.01
CA HIS A 4 11.20 1.86 -8.64
C HIS A 4 11.42 2.36 -7.21
N ASP A 5 10.35 2.73 -6.51
CA ASP A 5 10.38 3.32 -5.17
C ASP A 5 9.75 2.41 -4.10
N ILE A 6 9.41 1.15 -4.44
CA ILE A 6 8.78 0.21 -3.52
C ILE A 6 9.47 -1.16 -3.64
N TYR A 7 10.49 -1.39 -2.82
CA TYR A 7 11.21 -2.68 -2.74
C TYR A 7 10.88 -3.47 -1.47
N SER A 8 10.30 -2.82 -0.47
CA SER A 8 9.94 -3.38 0.83
C SER A 8 8.60 -2.82 1.35
N ILE A 9 8.11 -3.36 2.46
CA ILE A 9 6.86 -2.85 3.08
C ILE A 9 7.10 -1.50 3.76
N GLU A 10 8.31 -1.25 4.22
CA GLU A 10 8.75 0.01 4.79
C GLU A 10 8.77 1.12 3.73
N ASP A 11 9.21 0.82 2.51
CA ASP A 11 9.18 1.78 1.39
C ASP A 11 7.74 2.16 1.03
N LEU A 12 6.82 1.19 1.04
CA LEU A 12 5.40 1.47 0.84
C LEU A 12 4.84 2.38 1.94
N ALA A 13 5.23 2.15 3.20
CA ALA A 13 4.83 3.00 4.32
C ALA A 13 5.35 4.43 4.14
N GLN A 14 6.59 4.60 3.68
CA GLN A 14 7.17 5.90 3.40
C GLN A 14 6.40 6.61 2.27
N LEU A 15 6.08 5.91 1.19
CA LEU A 15 5.28 6.49 0.10
C LEU A 15 3.88 6.90 0.57
N ILE A 16 3.20 6.07 1.36
CA ILE A 16 1.88 6.40 1.93
C ILE A 16 1.99 7.63 2.84
N TYR A 17 3.03 7.71 3.67
CA TYR A 17 3.29 8.86 4.52
C TYR A 17 3.46 10.13 3.68
N ASP A 18 4.30 10.08 2.65
CA ASP A 18 4.58 11.23 1.78
C ASP A 18 3.31 11.70 1.04
N LEU A 19 2.48 10.77 0.55
CA LEU A 19 1.19 11.09 -0.07
C LEU A 19 0.25 11.82 0.90
N LYS A 20 0.19 11.37 2.15
CA LYS A 20 -0.62 12.01 3.20
C LYS A 20 -0.05 13.34 3.67
N GLN A 21 1.27 13.53 3.63
CA GLN A 21 1.88 14.84 3.90
C GLN A 21 1.52 15.86 2.81
N VAL A 22 1.49 15.42 1.54
CA VAL A 22 1.11 16.29 0.41
C VAL A 22 -0.38 16.62 0.42
N ASN A 23 -1.24 15.63 0.69
CA ASN A 23 -2.68 15.84 0.80
C ASN A 23 -3.27 15.10 2.01
N PRO A 24 -3.36 15.76 3.18
CA PRO A 24 -3.87 15.14 4.41
C PRO A 24 -5.33 14.70 4.35
N ALA A 25 -6.12 15.22 3.41
CA ALA A 25 -7.52 14.86 3.24
C ALA A 25 -7.73 13.69 2.25
N ALA A 26 -6.70 13.30 1.50
CA ALA A 26 -6.79 12.20 0.55
C ALA A 26 -6.74 10.84 1.26
N LEU A 27 -7.61 9.93 0.82
CA LEU A 27 -7.52 8.52 1.16
C LEU A 27 -6.52 7.83 0.23
N VAL A 28 -5.63 7.02 0.80
CA VAL A 28 -4.63 6.26 0.05
C VAL A 28 -5.10 4.82 -0.09
N SER A 29 -5.35 4.41 -1.34
CA SER A 29 -5.71 3.03 -1.67
C SER A 29 -4.53 2.25 -2.22
N VAL A 30 -4.35 1.00 -1.79
CA VAL A 30 -3.38 0.07 -2.36
C VAL A 30 -4.11 -1.05 -3.08
N LYS A 31 -3.82 -1.23 -4.37
CA LYS A 31 -4.40 -2.29 -5.20
C LYS A 31 -3.47 -3.52 -5.21
N LEU A 32 -3.99 -4.66 -4.77
CA LEU A 32 -3.29 -5.95 -4.77
C LEU A 32 -3.93 -6.89 -5.80
N VAL A 33 -3.12 -7.80 -6.34
CA VAL A 33 -3.59 -8.90 -7.17
C VAL A 33 -3.88 -10.11 -6.28
N SER A 34 -4.97 -10.81 -6.54
CA SER A 34 -5.38 -12.02 -5.84
C SER A 34 -4.34 -13.12 -6.07
N HIS A 35 -3.76 -13.60 -4.98
CA HIS A 35 -2.82 -14.72 -5.00
C HIS A 35 -2.81 -15.40 -3.62
N ALA A 36 -2.35 -16.65 -3.57
CA ALA A 36 -2.10 -17.31 -2.30
C ALA A 36 -1.13 -16.47 -1.46
N GLY A 37 -1.49 -16.17 -0.20
CA GLY A 37 -0.69 -15.31 0.68
C GLY A 37 -0.97 -13.81 0.58
N VAL A 38 -1.90 -13.35 -0.27
CA VAL A 38 -2.30 -11.94 -0.36
C VAL A 38 -2.78 -11.36 0.98
N GLY A 39 -3.35 -12.20 1.86
CA GLY A 39 -3.77 -11.79 3.21
C GLY A 39 -2.61 -11.32 4.09
N THR A 40 -1.44 -11.96 4.00
CA THR A 40 -0.23 -11.55 4.73
C THR A 40 0.27 -10.20 4.23
N ILE A 41 0.25 -10.00 2.91
CA ILE A 41 0.62 -8.72 2.29
C ILE A 41 -0.37 -7.64 2.70
N ALA A 42 -1.67 -7.91 2.64
CA ALA A 42 -2.72 -6.97 3.05
C ALA A 42 -2.54 -6.53 4.52
N ALA A 43 -2.17 -7.43 5.43
CA ALA A 43 -1.90 -7.07 6.82
C ALA A 43 -0.71 -6.09 6.94
N GLY A 44 0.34 -6.26 6.13
CA GLY A 44 1.44 -5.30 6.03
C GLY A 44 1.00 -3.95 5.48
N VAL A 45 0.19 -3.96 4.41
CA VAL A 45 -0.33 -2.75 3.75
C VAL A 45 -1.20 -1.91 4.71
N VAL A 46 -2.04 -2.55 5.54
CA VAL A 46 -2.80 -1.85 6.58
C VAL A 46 -1.86 -1.21 7.61
N LYS A 47 -0.83 -1.93 8.05
CA LYS A 47 0.17 -1.40 9.00
C LYS A 47 0.99 -0.24 8.41
N ALA A 48 1.20 -0.23 7.10
CA ALA A 48 1.86 0.84 6.36
C ALA A 48 1.00 2.12 6.24
N GLY A 49 -0.27 2.08 6.69
CA GLY A 49 -1.14 3.26 6.80
C GLY A 49 -2.09 3.47 5.62
N ALA A 50 -2.29 2.46 4.76
CA ALA A 50 -3.28 2.53 3.68
C ALA A 50 -4.71 2.58 4.25
N ASP A 51 -5.57 3.41 3.66
CA ASP A 51 -6.96 3.59 4.09
C ASP A 51 -7.89 2.56 3.43
N LEU A 52 -7.52 2.10 2.22
CA LEU A 52 -8.29 1.13 1.46
C LEU A 52 -7.37 0.09 0.80
N ILE A 53 -7.82 -1.16 0.75
CA ILE A 53 -7.18 -2.22 -0.02
C ILE A 53 -8.17 -2.74 -1.07
N THR A 54 -7.77 -2.69 -2.33
CA THR A 54 -8.54 -3.26 -3.45
C THR A 54 -7.88 -4.55 -3.91
N VAL A 55 -8.56 -5.69 -3.77
CA VAL A 55 -8.07 -6.98 -4.29
C VAL A 55 -8.70 -7.22 -5.66
N SER A 56 -7.88 -7.47 -6.67
CA SER A 56 -8.33 -7.77 -8.04
C SER A 56 -7.94 -9.18 -8.44
N GLY A 57 -8.87 -9.90 -9.09
CA GLY A 57 -8.65 -11.23 -9.65
C GLY A 57 -7.66 -11.23 -10.81
#